data_AF-A0A8H3TVD3-F1
#
_entry.id   AF-A0A8H3TVD3-F1
#
_cell.length_a   1.000
_cell.length_b   1.000
_cell.length_c   1.000
_cell.angle_alpha   90.00
_cell.angle_beta   90.00
_cell.angle_gamma   90.00
#
_symmetry.space_group_name_H-M   'P 1'
#
loop_
_entity.id
_entity.type
_entity.pdbx_description
1 polymer ?
#
loop_
_entity_poly.entity_id
_entity_poly.type
_entity_poly.pdbx_seq_one_letter_code
_entity_poly.pdbx_strand_id
1 'polypeptide(L)'
;MATHTNNWAVLVCSSRYWFNYRHMANTLSIYRTVKRLGIPDDHIILMLADDVACNPRNAFPGKVFANKGRELDLYGGEGEGVEVDYRGYEVTVESFLRVLTGRLPAHMPPSKHLLSDASSNILLYLTGHGGDGFLKFQDNEEIGSRDLGDAIGQMYEKRRYGRMLVMVDTCQANTLYQDIWSPGVLATGSSKLGENSYAHHSDMDIGVAVIDSFTHYALQYLKGIEPGSNATMQEFFNTYDPAQIKSHPGIRTDLFPDSLTETLVTDFFGSVPQVEMPSHRPFPRNDSTPWTITVPPPSARPVISGCASGFNASADGIVVKPAHDLHTVAATQQDWLVVGALVAGLWALKRWTGARRKDRLGGRGEGFKAD
;
A
#
# COMPACT_ATOMS: atom_id res chain seq x y z
N MET A 1 -2.00 16.34 -25.06
CA MET A 1 -2.30 16.23 -23.63
C MET A 1 -3.19 15.01 -23.45
N ALA A 2 -2.71 13.98 -22.73
CA ALA A 2 -3.55 12.85 -22.39
C ALA A 2 -4.58 13.37 -21.36
N THR A 3 -5.85 13.38 -21.74
CA THR A 3 -6.96 13.65 -20.83
C THR A 3 -7.03 12.47 -19.86
N HIS A 4 -6.54 12.64 -18.64
CA HIS A 4 -6.69 11.64 -17.58
C HIS A 4 -8.13 11.68 -17.07
N THR A 5 -8.75 10.51 -16.95
CA THR A 5 -10.19 10.39 -16.70
C THR A 5 -10.52 9.80 -15.33
N ASN A 6 -9.54 9.27 -14.60
CA ASN A 6 -9.76 8.61 -13.32
C ASN A 6 -8.49 8.57 -12.44
N ASN A 7 -8.58 9.04 -11.19
CA ASN A 7 -7.51 9.00 -10.21
C ASN A 7 -7.82 7.96 -9.12
N TRP A 8 -6.82 7.12 -8.81
CA TRP A 8 -6.87 6.06 -7.80
C TRP A 8 -5.87 6.33 -6.69
N ALA A 9 -6.16 5.83 -5.49
CA ALA A 9 -5.21 5.84 -4.38
C ALA A 9 -5.03 4.43 -3.81
N VAL A 10 -3.79 4.05 -3.52
CA VAL A 10 -3.44 2.85 -2.76
C VAL A 10 -2.67 3.31 -1.53
N LEU A 11 -3.29 3.20 -0.36
CA LEU A 11 -2.81 3.78 0.89
C LEU A 11 -2.51 2.67 1.89
N VAL A 12 -1.24 2.53 2.30
CA VAL A 12 -0.78 1.38 3.09
C VAL A 12 -0.11 1.82 4.37
N CYS A 13 -0.76 1.52 5.50
CA CYS A 13 -0.12 1.44 6.82
C CYS A 13 0.39 0.01 7.03
N SER A 14 1.71 -0.17 6.95
CA SER A 14 2.34 -1.49 7.03
C SER A 14 2.73 -1.92 8.45
N SER A 15 2.65 -1.02 9.44
CA SER A 15 3.08 -1.29 10.82
C SER A 15 1.94 -1.63 11.77
N ARG A 16 2.25 -2.45 12.79
CA ARG A 16 1.32 -2.85 13.86
C ARG A 16 1.75 -2.35 15.23
N TYR A 17 0.88 -2.52 16.21
CA TYR A 17 1.06 -2.19 17.62
C TYR A 17 0.88 -0.71 17.96
N TRP A 18 0.52 -0.47 19.23
CA TRP A 18 0.17 0.84 19.76
C TRP A 18 1.25 1.90 19.56
N PHE A 19 2.53 1.54 19.73
CA PHE A 19 3.64 2.48 19.58
C PHE A 19 3.84 2.97 18.14
N ASN A 20 3.18 2.35 17.16
CA ASN A 20 3.18 2.74 15.75
C ASN A 20 1.89 3.48 15.33
N TYR A 21 1.14 4.02 16.29
CA TYR A 21 -0.07 4.81 16.07
C TYR A 21 0.04 5.79 14.89
N ARG A 22 1.15 6.55 14.84
CA ARG A 22 1.43 7.53 13.78
C ARG A 22 1.31 7.00 12.35
N HIS A 23 1.68 5.75 12.07
CA HIS A 23 1.61 5.21 10.71
C HIS A 23 0.15 5.04 10.24
N MET A 24 -0.75 4.65 11.15
CA MET A 24 -2.18 4.60 10.86
C MET A 24 -2.76 6.01 10.73
N ALA A 25 -2.38 6.94 11.61
CA ALA A 25 -2.82 8.33 11.53
C ALA A 25 -2.34 9.04 10.25
N ASN A 26 -1.11 8.79 9.81
CA ASN A 26 -0.57 9.25 8.53
C ASN A 26 -1.45 8.78 7.36
N THR A 27 -1.68 7.47 7.29
CA THR A 27 -2.45 6.84 6.21
C THR A 27 -3.89 7.37 6.17
N LEU A 28 -4.54 7.47 7.33
CA LEU A 28 -5.89 8.03 7.43
C LEU A 28 -5.93 9.53 7.09
N SER A 29 -4.87 10.29 7.39
CA SER A 29 -4.79 11.71 7.02
C SER A 29 -4.68 11.90 5.51
N ILE A 30 -3.91 11.04 4.82
CA ILE A 30 -3.86 11.02 3.36
C ILE A 30 -5.21 10.58 2.78
N TYR A 31 -5.85 9.54 3.36
CA TYR A 31 -7.20 9.11 2.99
C TYR A 31 -8.22 10.26 3.05
N ARG A 32 -8.26 11.00 4.18
CA ARG A 32 -9.14 12.16 4.33
C ARG A 32 -8.81 13.27 3.33
N THR A 33 -7.54 13.43 2.97
CA THR A 33 -7.11 14.41 1.96
C THR A 33 -7.63 14.05 0.57
N VAL A 34 -7.45 12.80 0.13
CA VAL A 34 -7.93 12.38 -1.21
C VAL A 34 -9.46 12.37 -1.30
N LYS A 35 -10.13 11.98 -0.21
CA LYS A 35 -11.60 12.07 -0.07
C LYS A 35 -12.09 13.51 -0.19
N ARG A 36 -11.48 14.45 0.54
CA ARG A 36 -11.80 15.88 0.47
C ARG A 36 -11.59 16.45 -0.93
N LEU A 37 -10.58 15.97 -1.65
CA LEU A 37 -10.29 16.36 -3.02
C LEU A 37 -11.11 15.61 -4.08
N GLY A 38 -12.06 14.78 -3.64
CA GLY A 38 -13.12 14.20 -4.48
C GLY A 38 -12.84 12.79 -5.01
N ILE A 39 -11.76 12.12 -4.60
CA ILE A 39 -11.55 10.70 -4.95
C ILE A 39 -12.56 9.86 -4.14
N PRO A 40 -13.47 9.11 -4.81
CA PRO A 40 -14.47 8.30 -4.13
C PRO A 40 -13.86 7.01 -3.53
N ASP A 41 -14.53 6.39 -2.55
CA ASP A 41 -14.01 5.20 -1.88
C ASP A 41 -13.84 3.98 -2.80
N ASP A 42 -14.61 3.89 -3.87
CA ASP A 42 -14.42 2.83 -4.87
C ASP A 42 -13.13 2.98 -5.68
N HIS A 43 -12.45 4.14 -5.58
CA HIS A 43 -11.14 4.41 -6.17
C HIS A 43 -10.00 4.47 -5.15
N ILE A 44 -10.26 4.12 -3.89
CA ILE A 44 -9.26 4.09 -2.83
C ILE A 44 -9.13 2.67 -2.30
N ILE A 45 -7.93 2.10 -2.39
CA ILE A 45 -7.59 0.86 -1.69
C ILE A 45 -6.88 1.21 -0.39
N LEU A 46 -7.55 1.01 0.74
CA LEU A 46 -7.00 1.31 2.06
C LEU A 46 -6.58 0.03 2.81
N MET A 47 -5.29 -0.05 3.13
CA MET A 47 -4.70 -1.17 3.88
C MET A 47 -4.20 -0.70 5.25
N LEU A 48 -4.81 -1.18 6.34
CA LEU A 48 -4.43 -0.83 7.71
C LEU A 48 -4.01 -2.08 8.50
N ALA A 49 -2.72 -2.21 8.77
CA ALA A 49 -2.15 -3.40 9.41
C ALA A 49 -2.61 -3.60 10.87
N ASP A 50 -3.11 -2.57 11.55
CA ASP A 50 -3.64 -2.68 12.90
C ASP A 50 -4.83 -1.75 13.10
N ASP A 51 -5.57 -1.96 14.18
CA ASP A 51 -6.69 -1.11 14.58
C ASP A 51 -6.36 -0.34 15.86
N VAL A 52 -5.77 0.84 15.67
CA VAL A 52 -5.45 1.72 16.80
C VAL A 52 -6.71 2.41 17.35
N ALA A 53 -7.77 2.52 16.56
CA ALA A 53 -9.03 3.12 17.01
C ALA A 53 -9.64 2.29 18.14
N CYS A 54 -9.57 0.96 18.04
CA CYS A 54 -10.12 0.03 19.01
C CYS A 54 -9.10 -0.67 19.91
N ASN A 55 -7.88 -0.14 19.96
CA ASN A 55 -6.88 -0.63 20.90
C ASN A 55 -7.32 -0.33 22.35
N PRO A 56 -7.21 -1.27 23.31
CA PRO A 56 -7.55 -1.01 24.71
C PRO A 56 -6.73 0.10 25.38
N ARG A 57 -5.58 0.48 24.81
CA ARG A 57 -4.76 1.61 25.26
C ARG A 57 -5.28 2.96 24.78
N ASN A 58 -6.19 2.98 23.81
CA ASN A 58 -6.73 4.22 23.27
C ASN A 58 -7.70 4.85 24.26
N ALA A 59 -7.30 5.97 24.85
CA ALA A 59 -8.15 6.77 25.73
C ALA A 59 -9.40 7.34 25.03
N PHE A 60 -9.44 7.32 23.69
CA PHE A 60 -10.56 7.77 22.86
C PHE A 60 -11.05 6.63 21.96
N PRO A 61 -11.83 5.67 22.51
CA PRO A 61 -12.28 4.51 21.76
C PRO A 61 -12.99 4.91 20.46
N GLY A 62 -12.59 4.29 19.36
CA GLY A 62 -13.17 4.49 18.04
C GLY A 62 -12.70 5.74 17.31
N LYS A 63 -11.71 6.46 17.85
CA LYS A 63 -11.20 7.70 17.27
C LYS A 63 -9.70 7.64 17.02
N VAL A 64 -9.26 8.34 15.98
CA VAL A 64 -7.84 8.50 15.65
C VAL A 64 -7.53 9.96 15.35
N PHE A 65 -6.43 10.50 15.90
CA PHE A 65 -6.06 11.90 15.78
C PHE A 65 -4.62 12.05 15.33
N ALA A 66 -4.35 12.94 14.38
CA ALA A 66 -3.00 13.27 13.93
C ALA A 66 -2.39 14.49 14.65
N ASN A 67 -3.13 15.11 15.58
CA ASN A 67 -2.65 16.26 16.34
C ASN A 67 -3.20 16.30 17.77
N LYS A 68 -2.50 17.03 18.64
CA LYS A 68 -2.89 17.24 20.05
C LYS A 68 -4.21 18.01 20.19
N GLY A 69 -4.55 18.87 19.24
CA GLY A 69 -5.79 19.65 19.24
C GLY A 69 -7.04 18.79 19.03
N ARG A 70 -6.89 17.60 18.44
CA ARG A 70 -7.95 16.63 18.16
C ARG A 70 -9.12 17.23 17.38
N GLU A 71 -8.79 18.16 16.51
CA GLU A 71 -9.76 18.93 15.72
C GLU A 71 -10.55 18.02 14.76
N LEU A 72 -9.89 16.98 14.25
CA LEU A 72 -10.48 16.04 13.30
C LEU A 72 -10.23 14.60 13.75
N ASP A 73 -11.31 13.85 13.93
CA ASP A 73 -11.25 12.39 14.05
C ASP A 73 -11.08 11.76 12.67
N LEU A 74 -9.90 11.20 12.43
CA LEU A 74 -9.52 10.58 11.18
C LEU A 74 -10.29 9.28 10.89
N TYR A 75 -10.78 8.60 11.92
CA TYR A 75 -11.42 7.29 11.79
C TYR A 75 -12.93 7.40 11.60
N GLY A 76 -13.61 8.21 12.43
CA GLY A 76 -15.07 8.36 12.42
C GLY A 76 -15.62 9.78 12.23
N GLY A 77 -14.77 10.78 11.95
CA GLY A 77 -15.20 12.18 11.85
C GLY A 77 -16.18 12.47 10.70
N GLU A 78 -17.10 13.40 10.96
CA GLU A 78 -18.07 14.02 10.01
C GLU A 78 -19.15 13.10 9.42
N GLY A 79 -19.51 12.01 10.09
CA GLY A 79 -20.61 11.14 9.64
C GLY A 79 -20.25 10.24 8.44
N GLU A 80 -19.04 10.38 7.92
CA GLU A 80 -18.41 9.48 6.96
C GLU A 80 -17.32 8.67 7.68
N GLY A 81 -17.65 7.41 7.98
CA GLY A 81 -16.64 6.48 8.48
C GLY A 81 -15.68 6.06 7.37
N VAL A 82 -14.57 5.44 7.76
CA VAL A 82 -13.53 5.00 6.84
C VAL A 82 -13.85 3.62 6.27
N GLU A 83 -13.73 3.48 4.96
CA GLU A 83 -13.79 2.18 4.28
C GLU A 83 -12.39 1.54 4.26
N VAL A 84 -12.21 0.44 4.99
CA VAL A 84 -10.93 -0.29 5.09
C VAL A 84 -11.03 -1.57 4.28
N ASP A 85 -10.28 -1.68 3.18
CA ASP A 85 -10.32 -2.82 2.27
C ASP A 85 -9.51 -4.02 2.76
N TYR A 86 -8.34 -3.76 3.36
CA TYR A 86 -7.50 -4.79 3.95
C TYR A 86 -7.19 -4.42 5.40
N ARG A 87 -7.63 -5.26 6.34
CA ARG A 87 -7.50 -4.99 7.78
C ARG A 87 -6.67 -6.03 8.48
N GLY A 88 -5.82 -5.59 9.40
CA GLY A 88 -5.13 -6.50 10.31
C GLY A 88 -4.27 -7.51 9.54
N TYR A 89 -4.59 -8.79 9.73
CA TYR A 89 -3.86 -9.90 9.12
C TYR A 89 -3.96 -9.95 7.59
N GLU A 90 -4.91 -9.26 6.95
CA GLU A 90 -4.98 -9.19 5.49
C GLU A 90 -3.91 -8.29 4.87
N VAL A 91 -3.24 -7.44 5.66
CA VAL A 91 -2.20 -6.50 5.19
C VAL A 91 -0.85 -7.21 5.11
N THR A 92 -0.68 -8.06 4.11
CA THR A 92 0.57 -8.79 3.85
C THR A 92 1.27 -8.26 2.61
N VAL A 93 2.54 -8.62 2.43
CA VAL A 93 3.27 -8.31 1.19
C VAL A 93 2.56 -8.95 -0.02
N GLU A 94 2.07 -10.18 0.14
CA GLU A 94 1.33 -10.88 -0.91
C GLU A 94 0.05 -10.15 -1.32
N SER A 95 -0.78 -9.73 -0.36
CA SER A 95 -2.02 -8.98 -0.65
C SER A 95 -1.70 -7.69 -1.40
N PHE A 96 -0.70 -6.93 -0.93
CA PHE A 96 -0.28 -5.68 -1.55
C PHE A 96 0.19 -5.88 -3.01
N LEU A 97 1.09 -6.84 -3.24
CA LEU A 97 1.58 -7.16 -4.58
C LEU A 97 0.46 -7.67 -5.51
N ARG A 98 -0.52 -8.42 -4.98
CA ARG A 98 -1.67 -8.89 -5.76
C ARG A 98 -2.63 -7.76 -6.15
N VAL A 99 -2.83 -6.77 -5.28
CA VAL A 99 -3.58 -5.55 -5.61
C VAL A 99 -2.92 -4.84 -6.79
N LEU A 100 -1.63 -4.53 -6.67
CA LEU A 100 -0.87 -3.84 -7.72
C LEU A 100 -0.87 -4.63 -9.04
N THR A 101 -0.61 -5.94 -8.99
CA THR A 101 -0.51 -6.77 -10.22
C THR A 101 -1.84 -7.28 -10.76
N GLY A 102 -2.93 -7.14 -9.99
CA GLY A 102 -4.29 -7.51 -10.38
C GLY A 102 -4.51 -9.02 -10.37
N ARG A 103 -3.71 -9.73 -9.57
CA ARG A 103 -3.76 -11.19 -9.43
C ARG A 103 -4.56 -11.58 -8.20
N LEU A 104 -5.79 -11.06 -8.11
CA LEU A 104 -6.73 -11.35 -7.05
C LEU A 104 -7.71 -12.44 -7.51
N PRO A 105 -8.17 -13.34 -6.62
CA PRO A 105 -9.20 -14.31 -6.97
C PRO A 105 -10.50 -13.64 -7.43
N ALA A 106 -11.19 -14.22 -8.42
CA ALA A 106 -12.41 -13.66 -8.99
C ALA A 106 -13.58 -13.52 -8.00
N HIS A 107 -13.57 -14.26 -6.89
CA HIS A 107 -14.59 -14.19 -5.85
C HIS A 107 -14.37 -13.03 -4.85
N MET A 108 -13.21 -12.36 -4.92
CA MET A 108 -12.92 -11.23 -4.04
C MET A 108 -13.80 -10.03 -4.42
N PRO A 109 -14.40 -9.31 -3.46
CA PRO A 109 -15.33 -8.21 -3.75
C PRO A 109 -14.63 -7.09 -4.54
N PRO A 110 -15.35 -6.39 -5.47
CA PRO A 110 -14.78 -5.33 -6.30
C PRO A 110 -13.99 -4.25 -5.54
N SER A 111 -14.40 -3.90 -4.31
CA SER A 111 -13.73 -2.90 -3.48
C SER A 111 -12.26 -3.23 -3.18
N LYS A 112 -11.91 -4.52 -3.17
CA LYS A 112 -10.52 -4.96 -2.94
C LYS A 112 -9.66 -4.98 -4.21
N HIS A 113 -10.22 -4.65 -5.38
CA HIS A 113 -9.50 -4.63 -6.66
C HIS A 113 -9.15 -3.21 -7.07
N LEU A 114 -7.88 -3.00 -7.39
CA LEU A 114 -7.44 -1.78 -8.08
C LEU A 114 -7.87 -1.85 -9.55
N LEU A 115 -8.98 -1.23 -9.95
CA LEU A 115 -9.53 -1.33 -11.32
C LEU A 115 -8.99 -0.24 -12.26
N SER A 116 -7.72 0.15 -12.06
CA SER A 116 -7.03 1.16 -12.85
C SER A 116 -6.61 0.66 -14.24
N ASP A 117 -6.42 1.60 -15.15
CA ASP A 117 -6.12 1.39 -16.56
C ASP A 117 -5.06 2.37 -17.10
N ALA A 118 -4.85 2.37 -18.43
CA ALA A 118 -3.83 3.17 -19.10
C ALA A 118 -4.07 4.69 -18.99
N SER A 119 -5.30 5.12 -18.69
CA SER A 119 -5.66 6.53 -18.48
C SER A 119 -5.63 6.94 -17.02
N SER A 120 -5.46 5.99 -16.11
CA SER A 120 -5.56 6.23 -14.67
C SER A 120 -4.28 6.84 -14.08
N ASN A 121 -4.43 7.82 -13.19
CA ASN A 121 -3.33 8.26 -12.33
C ASN A 121 -3.45 7.56 -10.97
N ILE A 122 -2.33 7.15 -10.40
CA ILE A 122 -2.32 6.41 -9.13
C ILE A 122 -1.44 7.11 -8.10
N LEU A 123 -2.00 7.44 -6.94
CA LEU A 123 -1.24 7.75 -5.74
C LEU A 123 -0.96 6.44 -4.99
N LEU A 124 0.30 6.02 -4.91
CA LEU A 124 0.75 4.95 -4.04
C LEU A 124 1.44 5.55 -2.82
N TYR A 125 0.77 5.52 -1.67
CA TYR A 125 1.31 6.01 -0.40
C TYR A 125 1.64 4.84 0.54
N LEU A 126 2.89 4.77 0.97
CA LEU A 126 3.40 3.74 1.86
C LEU A 126 3.96 4.38 3.14
N THR A 127 3.54 3.91 4.31
CA THR A 127 4.14 4.33 5.58
C THR A 127 4.34 3.14 6.52
N GLY A 128 5.43 3.19 7.28
CA GLY A 128 5.80 2.14 8.22
C GLY A 128 7.25 2.20 8.64
N HIS A 129 7.79 1.03 9.03
CA HIS A 129 9.21 0.87 9.33
C HIS A 129 9.92 0.23 8.15
N GLY A 130 11.16 0.63 7.90
CA GLY A 130 11.93 0.18 6.74
C GLY A 130 13.40 0.50 6.92
N GLY A 131 14.14 0.36 5.83
CA GLY A 131 15.57 0.62 5.77
C GLY A 131 16.05 0.58 4.34
N ASP A 132 17.35 0.31 4.16
CA ASP A 132 17.99 0.28 2.85
C ASP A 132 17.35 -0.78 1.92
N GLY A 133 16.52 -0.33 1.00
CA GLY A 133 15.86 -1.13 -0.02
C GLY A 133 14.68 -1.96 0.47
N PHE A 134 14.11 -1.70 1.65
CA PHE A 134 12.97 -2.49 2.15
C PHE A 134 11.97 -1.72 3.03
N LEU A 135 10.74 -2.23 3.08
CA LEU A 135 9.67 -1.81 4.00
C LEU A 135 9.09 -3.03 4.71
N LYS A 136 8.96 -2.96 6.04
CA LYS A 136 8.39 -4.03 6.86
C LYS A 136 6.88 -4.03 6.81
N PHE A 137 6.29 -5.22 6.69
CA PHE A 137 4.87 -5.49 6.85
C PHE A 137 4.64 -6.28 8.14
N GLN A 138 3.77 -5.75 8.99
CA GLN A 138 3.34 -6.32 10.26
C GLN A 138 4.47 -6.70 11.24
N ASP A 139 5.68 -6.14 11.07
CA ASP A 139 6.88 -6.51 11.82
C ASP A 139 7.29 -7.99 11.67
N ASN A 140 6.85 -8.66 10.60
CA ASN A 140 7.12 -10.08 10.33
C ASN A 140 7.61 -10.35 8.90
N GLU A 141 7.16 -9.57 7.93
CA GLU A 141 7.54 -9.69 6.51
C GLU A 141 8.19 -8.38 6.04
N GLU A 142 8.88 -8.43 4.91
CA GLU A 142 9.48 -7.25 4.28
C GLU A 142 9.24 -7.31 2.77
N ILE A 143 8.91 -6.17 2.17
CA ILE A 143 8.94 -6.00 0.71
C ILE A 143 10.22 -5.27 0.32
N GLY A 144 10.96 -5.83 -0.65
CA GLY A 144 12.15 -5.19 -1.19
C GLY A 144 11.84 -4.18 -2.30
N SER A 145 12.79 -3.29 -2.56
CA SER A 145 12.75 -2.32 -3.67
C SER A 145 12.56 -3.01 -5.02
N ARG A 146 13.20 -4.18 -5.22
CA ARG A 146 13.05 -4.99 -6.44
C ARG A 146 11.65 -5.56 -6.60
N ASP A 147 11.06 -6.09 -5.54
CA ASP A 147 9.70 -6.64 -5.60
C ASP A 147 8.67 -5.54 -5.93
N LEU A 148 8.86 -4.35 -5.35
CA LEU A 148 8.05 -3.18 -5.67
C LEU A 148 8.25 -2.73 -7.13
N GLY A 149 9.51 -2.64 -7.57
CA GLY A 149 9.87 -2.29 -8.95
C GLY A 149 9.28 -3.27 -9.98
N ASP A 150 9.37 -4.57 -9.72
CA ASP A 150 8.82 -5.61 -10.59
C ASP A 150 7.29 -5.62 -10.59
N ALA A 151 6.64 -5.29 -9.47
CA ALA A 151 5.19 -5.16 -9.42
C ALA A 151 4.69 -3.97 -10.26
N ILE A 152 5.35 -2.82 -10.15
CA ILE A 152 5.06 -1.63 -10.97
C ILE A 152 5.39 -1.89 -12.45
N GLY A 153 6.47 -2.63 -12.73
CA GLY A 153 6.80 -3.15 -14.07
C GLY A 153 5.67 -3.96 -14.69
N GLN A 154 5.10 -4.88 -13.91
CA GLN A 154 3.95 -5.66 -14.36
C GLN A 154 2.70 -4.81 -14.53
N MET A 155 2.49 -3.77 -13.72
CA MET A 155 1.40 -2.81 -13.95
C MET A 155 1.57 -2.08 -15.26
N TYR A 156 2.79 -1.65 -15.58
CA TYR A 156 3.12 -0.96 -16.83
C TYR A 156 2.87 -1.86 -18.05
N GLU A 157 3.40 -3.08 -18.04
CA GLU A 157 3.22 -4.06 -19.14
C GLU A 157 1.74 -4.37 -19.39
N LYS A 158 0.95 -4.43 -18.31
CA LYS A 158 -0.50 -4.65 -18.37
C LYS A 158 -1.32 -3.37 -18.60
N ARG A 159 -0.67 -2.22 -18.79
CA ARG A 159 -1.29 -0.91 -19.00
C ARG A 159 -2.30 -0.54 -17.91
N ARG A 160 -1.90 -0.67 -16.65
CA ARG A 160 -2.76 -0.42 -15.47
C ARG A 160 -2.55 0.95 -14.84
N TYR A 161 -1.70 1.79 -15.40
CA TYR A 161 -1.60 3.21 -15.03
C TYR A 161 -1.09 4.01 -16.24
N GLY A 162 -1.46 5.29 -16.27
CA GLY A 162 -0.87 6.30 -17.15
C GLY A 162 0.24 7.05 -16.43
N ARG A 163 -0.03 7.54 -15.21
CA ARG A 163 0.95 8.14 -14.29
C ARG A 163 0.82 7.57 -12.89
N MET A 164 1.93 7.54 -12.15
CA MET A 164 1.94 7.10 -10.76
C MET A 164 2.81 8.01 -9.92
N LEU A 165 2.31 8.44 -8.76
CA LEU A 165 3.07 9.07 -7.70
C LEU A 165 3.31 8.05 -6.59
N VAL A 166 4.57 7.66 -6.38
CA VAL A 166 4.98 6.78 -5.28
C VAL A 166 5.53 7.64 -4.15
N MET A 167 4.83 7.70 -3.02
CA MET A 167 5.20 8.49 -1.85
C MET A 167 5.45 7.57 -0.66
N VAL A 168 6.66 7.59 -0.11
CA VAL A 168 7.09 6.65 0.94
C VAL A 168 7.54 7.39 2.19
N ASP A 169 6.92 7.11 3.34
CA ASP A 169 7.33 7.64 4.64
C ASP A 169 7.86 6.53 5.57
N THR A 170 9.19 6.37 5.58
CA THR A 170 9.92 5.37 6.37
C THR A 170 11.41 5.75 6.47
N CYS A 171 12.18 5.06 7.31
CA CYS A 171 13.64 5.20 7.34
C CYS A 171 14.25 4.74 6.00
N GLN A 172 15.18 5.55 5.48
CA GLN A 172 15.83 5.35 4.18
C GLN A 172 14.84 5.20 3.01
N ALA A 173 13.68 5.85 3.08
CA ALA A 173 12.60 5.77 2.08
C ALA A 173 13.06 5.92 0.63
N ASN A 174 14.07 6.76 0.39
CA ASN A 174 14.57 7.03 -0.97
C ASN A 174 15.21 5.82 -1.65
N THR A 175 15.53 4.78 -0.89
CA THR A 175 16.09 3.52 -1.40
C THR A 175 15.01 2.57 -1.92
N LEU A 176 13.78 2.66 -1.39
CA LEU A 176 12.71 1.73 -1.72
C LEU A 176 12.23 1.83 -3.17
N TYR A 177 12.29 3.02 -3.77
CA TYR A 177 11.88 3.26 -5.15
C TYR A 177 13.03 3.25 -6.17
N GLN A 178 14.26 2.88 -5.78
CA GLN A 178 15.42 2.91 -6.69
C GLN A 178 15.34 1.87 -7.80
N ASP A 179 14.80 0.69 -7.50
CA ASP A 179 14.68 -0.40 -8.47
C ASP A 179 13.40 -0.29 -9.34
N ILE A 180 12.61 0.78 -9.19
CA ILE A 180 11.56 1.10 -10.16
C ILE A 180 12.24 1.53 -11.46
N TRP A 181 11.79 0.95 -12.58
CA TRP A 181 12.35 1.20 -13.92
C TRP A 181 11.29 1.58 -14.95
N SER A 182 10.00 1.47 -14.61
CA SER A 182 8.89 1.68 -15.54
C SER A 182 8.59 3.16 -15.72
N PRO A 183 8.30 3.63 -16.95
CA PRO A 183 8.03 5.03 -17.20
C PRO A 183 6.68 5.47 -16.63
N GLY A 184 6.48 6.78 -16.54
CA GLY A 184 5.28 7.40 -15.96
C GLY A 184 5.27 7.44 -14.43
N VAL A 185 6.38 7.15 -13.76
CA VAL A 185 6.47 7.11 -12.30
C VAL A 185 7.24 8.32 -11.77
N LEU A 186 6.58 9.12 -10.93
CA LEU A 186 7.17 10.13 -10.07
C LEU A 186 7.30 9.53 -8.67
N ALA A 187 8.46 9.65 -8.03
CA ALA A 187 8.64 9.10 -6.68
C ALA A 187 9.20 10.13 -5.70
N THR A 188 8.78 10.03 -4.44
CA THR A 188 9.27 10.84 -3.34
C THR A 188 9.35 10.01 -2.06
N GLY A 189 10.33 10.31 -1.21
CA GLY A 189 10.56 9.59 0.04
C GLY A 189 10.95 10.53 1.17
N SER A 190 10.70 10.13 2.41
CA SER A 190 10.95 10.99 3.58
C SER A 190 12.42 11.12 3.99
N SER A 191 13.29 10.18 3.64
CA SER A 191 14.68 10.14 4.12
C SER A 191 15.64 9.44 3.15
N LYS A 192 16.90 9.92 3.11
CA LYS A 192 17.94 9.37 2.22
C LYS A 192 18.62 8.12 2.79
N LEU A 193 19.44 7.46 1.98
CA LEU A 193 20.29 6.34 2.40
C LEU A 193 21.13 6.73 3.64
N GLY A 194 21.15 5.86 4.65
CA GLY A 194 21.86 6.08 5.91
C GLY A 194 21.16 7.04 6.90
N GLU A 195 19.92 7.46 6.63
CA GLU A 195 19.17 8.38 7.48
C GLU A 195 17.84 7.76 7.97
N ASN A 196 17.44 8.10 9.20
CA ASN A 196 16.14 7.72 9.75
C ASN A 196 15.05 8.72 9.32
N SER A 197 13.79 8.29 9.31
CA SER A 197 12.65 9.20 9.37
C SER A 197 12.26 9.45 10.83
N TYR A 198 11.55 10.56 11.09
CA TYR A 198 11.24 10.99 12.44
C TYR A 198 9.75 11.23 12.64
N ALA A 199 9.26 10.87 13.82
CA ALA A 199 7.98 11.34 14.33
C ALA A 199 8.02 12.86 14.55
N HIS A 200 6.89 13.57 14.36
CA HIS A 200 6.83 15.01 14.60
C HIS A 200 6.52 15.35 16.06
N HIS A 201 5.38 14.88 16.58
CA HIS A 201 4.93 15.21 17.92
C HIS A 201 4.15 14.08 18.57
N SER A 202 4.18 14.07 19.90
CA SER A 202 3.48 13.11 20.74
C SER A 202 2.27 13.75 21.41
N ASP A 203 1.25 12.94 21.63
CA ASP A 203 0.09 13.30 22.43
C ASP A 203 0.20 12.59 23.78
N MET A 204 0.09 13.35 24.87
CA MET A 204 0.28 12.83 26.23
C MET A 204 -0.89 11.97 26.73
N ASP A 205 -2.12 12.21 26.24
CA ASP A 205 -3.26 11.37 26.66
C ASP A 205 -3.29 10.07 25.84
N ILE A 206 -2.78 10.09 24.61
CA ILE A 206 -2.59 8.87 23.78
C ILE A 206 -1.30 8.13 24.19
N GLY A 207 -0.30 8.86 24.68
CA GLY A 207 0.96 8.33 25.22
C GLY A 207 2.00 7.95 24.17
N VAL A 208 1.79 8.29 22.89
CA VAL A 208 2.69 7.96 21.77
C VAL A 208 2.74 9.09 20.74
N ALA A 209 3.67 9.00 19.79
CA ALA A 209 3.72 9.86 18.61
C ALA A 209 2.49 9.64 17.71
N VAL A 210 1.90 10.73 17.23
CA VAL A 210 0.62 10.69 16.49
C VAL A 210 0.75 10.95 15.00
N ILE A 211 1.90 11.43 14.52
CA ILE A 211 2.16 11.68 13.10
C ILE A 211 3.67 11.69 12.82
N ASP A 212 4.08 11.30 11.62
CA ASP A 212 5.46 11.47 11.16
C ASP A 212 5.72 12.85 10.55
N SER A 213 6.96 13.31 10.67
CA SER A 213 7.38 14.67 10.31
C SER A 213 7.20 14.96 8.82
N PHE A 214 7.65 14.05 7.94
CA PHE A 214 7.48 14.19 6.50
C PHE A 214 6.00 14.28 6.11
N THR A 215 5.20 13.32 6.57
CA THR A 215 3.75 13.32 6.31
C THR A 215 3.06 14.55 6.90
N HIS A 216 3.47 15.02 8.08
CA HIS A 216 2.94 16.24 8.70
C HIS A 216 3.11 17.46 7.80
N TYR A 217 4.32 17.72 7.32
CA TYR A 217 4.60 18.89 6.47
C TYR A 217 3.99 18.76 5.07
N ALA A 218 3.97 17.55 4.49
CA ALA A 218 3.24 17.31 3.25
C ALA A 218 1.74 17.63 3.40
N LEU A 219 1.12 17.18 4.50
CA LEU A 219 -0.29 17.46 4.80
C LEU A 219 -0.54 18.94 5.10
N GLN A 220 0.41 19.68 5.68
CA GLN A 220 0.24 21.13 5.87
C GLN A 220 0.02 21.86 4.55
N TYR A 221 0.78 21.51 3.52
CA TYR A 221 0.58 22.06 2.18
C TYR A 221 -0.74 21.55 1.57
N LEU A 222 -0.97 20.24 1.62
CA LEU A 222 -2.17 19.63 1.03
C LEU A 222 -3.46 20.15 1.66
N LYS A 223 -3.47 20.59 2.92
CA LYS A 223 -4.64 21.23 3.57
C LYS A 223 -5.14 22.48 2.84
N GLY A 224 -4.26 23.23 2.17
CA GLY A 224 -4.64 24.42 1.40
C GLY A 224 -5.07 24.13 -0.04
N ILE A 225 -5.05 22.85 -0.46
CA ILE A 225 -5.43 22.44 -1.80
C ILE A 225 -6.93 22.15 -1.85
N GLU A 226 -7.59 22.76 -2.82
CA GLU A 226 -8.99 22.56 -3.19
C GLU A 226 -9.09 21.73 -4.49
N PRO A 227 -10.22 21.05 -4.77
CA PRO A 227 -10.38 20.21 -5.97
C PRO A 227 -10.08 20.89 -7.31
N GLY A 228 -10.32 22.21 -7.41
CA GLY A 228 -10.04 23.02 -8.61
C GLY A 228 -8.69 23.74 -8.61
N SER A 229 -7.77 23.35 -7.73
CA SER A 229 -6.46 24.00 -7.60
C SER A 229 -5.56 23.74 -8.81
N ASN A 230 -4.84 24.78 -9.24
CA ASN A 230 -3.78 24.70 -10.25
C ASN A 230 -2.38 24.58 -9.61
N ALA A 231 -2.32 24.25 -8.31
CA ALA A 231 -1.06 24.03 -7.62
C ALA A 231 -0.28 22.87 -8.26
N THR A 232 1.02 23.06 -8.45
CA THR A 232 1.84 22.12 -9.21
C THR A 232 2.63 21.18 -8.30
N MET A 233 3.06 20.03 -8.84
CA MET A 233 3.94 19.11 -8.13
C MET A 233 5.28 19.77 -7.78
N GLN A 234 5.77 20.70 -8.61
CA GLN A 234 6.96 21.50 -8.29
C GLN A 234 6.73 22.36 -7.05
N GLU A 235 5.59 23.05 -6.95
CA GLU A 235 5.25 23.86 -5.77
C GLU A 235 5.12 23.01 -4.51
N PHE A 236 4.48 21.84 -4.62
CA PHE A 236 4.39 20.89 -3.50
C PHE A 236 5.77 20.45 -3.01
N PHE A 237 6.65 20.04 -3.92
CA PHE A 237 8.00 19.60 -3.57
C PHE A 237 8.92 20.72 -3.07
N ASN A 238 8.70 21.96 -3.52
CA ASN A 238 9.42 23.13 -3.01
C ASN A 238 9.14 23.41 -1.53
N THR A 239 8.09 22.81 -0.95
CA THR A 239 7.81 22.91 0.49
C THR A 239 8.68 22.02 1.36
N TYR A 240 9.42 21.07 0.77
CA TYR A 240 10.26 20.16 1.53
C TYR A 240 11.46 20.92 2.12
N ASP A 241 11.43 21.06 3.44
CA ASP A 241 12.50 21.67 4.23
C ASP A 241 13.13 20.60 5.14
N PRO A 242 14.36 20.13 4.84
CA PRO A 242 15.05 19.12 5.66
C PRO A 242 15.25 19.53 7.12
N ALA A 243 15.35 20.83 7.41
CA ALA A 243 15.53 21.32 8.78
C ALA A 243 14.24 21.17 9.60
N GLN A 244 13.09 21.36 8.97
CA GLN A 244 11.77 21.12 9.57
C GLN A 244 11.46 19.62 9.65
N ILE A 245 11.64 18.91 8.54
CA ILE A 245 11.32 17.48 8.42
C ILE A 245 12.24 16.61 9.30
N LYS A 246 13.46 17.09 9.61
CA LYS A 246 14.52 16.37 10.37
C LYS A 246 15.17 15.21 9.61
N SER A 247 14.83 15.05 8.34
CA SER A 247 15.49 14.16 7.39
C SER A 247 15.55 14.83 6.01
N HIS A 248 16.19 14.21 5.04
CA HIS A 248 16.32 14.71 3.67
C HIS A 248 15.37 13.98 2.72
N PRO A 249 14.20 14.56 2.39
CA PRO A 249 13.32 13.97 1.41
C PRO A 249 14.00 13.88 0.04
N GLY A 250 13.74 12.79 -0.67
CA GLY A 250 14.18 12.61 -2.05
C GLY A 250 13.04 12.79 -3.02
N ILE A 251 13.35 13.24 -4.23
CA ILE A 251 12.42 13.29 -5.37
C ILE A 251 13.13 12.66 -6.56
N ARG A 252 12.46 11.73 -7.22
CA ARG A 252 12.97 11.02 -8.40
C ARG A 252 12.04 11.28 -9.58
N THR A 253 12.60 11.86 -10.65
CA THR A 253 11.85 12.34 -11.82
C THR A 253 12.31 11.72 -13.15
N ASP A 254 13.38 10.93 -13.19
CA ASP A 254 13.95 10.37 -14.43
C ASP A 254 12.98 9.48 -15.21
N LEU A 255 12.01 8.87 -14.52
CA LEU A 255 10.97 8.03 -15.13
C LEU A 255 9.67 8.80 -15.42
N PHE A 256 9.56 10.05 -15.01
CA PHE A 256 8.36 10.86 -15.15
C PHE A 256 8.50 11.80 -16.35
N PRO A 257 7.74 11.59 -17.44
CA PRO A 257 7.97 12.31 -18.70
C PRO A 257 7.44 13.75 -18.69
N ASP A 258 6.52 14.09 -17.78
CA ASP A 258 5.85 15.38 -17.77
C ASP A 258 6.59 16.39 -16.88
N SER A 259 6.47 17.68 -17.19
CA SER A 259 7.08 18.73 -16.36
C SER A 259 6.38 18.86 -15.02
N LEU A 260 7.15 18.94 -13.93
CA LEU A 260 6.62 19.17 -12.58
C LEU A 260 5.94 20.54 -12.42
N THR A 261 6.29 21.52 -13.27
CA THR A 261 5.64 22.85 -13.30
C THR A 261 4.29 22.86 -14.00
N GLU A 262 3.96 21.78 -14.71
CA GLU A 262 2.68 21.62 -15.44
C GLU A 262 1.81 20.53 -14.81
N THR A 263 2.43 19.55 -14.15
CA THR A 263 1.74 18.47 -13.45
C THR A 263 1.11 19.02 -12.17
N LEU A 264 -0.21 18.84 -12.03
CA LEU A 264 -0.95 19.36 -10.89
C LEU A 264 -0.89 18.39 -9.71
N VAL A 265 -1.00 18.93 -8.49
CA VAL A 265 -1.18 18.10 -7.29
C VAL A 265 -2.49 17.30 -7.38
N THR A 266 -3.53 17.91 -7.95
CA THR A 266 -4.84 17.29 -8.15
C THR A 266 -4.81 16.14 -9.15
N ASP A 267 -3.77 16.02 -9.99
CA ASP A 267 -3.59 14.87 -10.89
C ASP A 267 -3.35 13.55 -10.14
N PHE A 268 -2.93 13.60 -8.88
CA PHE A 268 -2.73 12.41 -8.02
C PHE A 268 -3.61 12.41 -6.77
N PHE A 269 -3.90 13.58 -6.21
CA PHE A 269 -4.60 13.68 -4.93
C PHE A 269 -6.09 13.99 -5.07
N GLY A 270 -6.56 14.50 -6.22
CA GLY A 270 -7.96 14.90 -6.41
C GLY A 270 -8.68 14.12 -7.49
N SER A 271 -9.97 14.36 -7.63
CA SER A 271 -10.76 13.85 -8.75
C SER A 271 -10.98 14.95 -9.78
N VAL A 272 -10.84 14.61 -11.07
CA VAL A 272 -11.24 15.49 -12.16
C VAL A 272 -12.69 15.14 -12.53
N PRO A 273 -13.70 15.95 -12.16
CA PRO A 273 -15.08 15.65 -12.52
C PRO A 273 -15.23 15.64 -14.04
N GLN A 274 -15.59 14.49 -14.60
CA GLN A 274 -16.05 14.38 -15.98
C GLN A 274 -17.47 14.97 -16.04
N VAL A 275 -17.59 16.24 -16.42
CA VAL A 275 -18.88 16.80 -16.81
C VAL A 275 -19.18 16.30 -18.22
N GLU A 276 -19.74 15.10 -18.34
CA GLU A 276 -20.44 14.72 -19.57
C GLU A 276 -21.69 15.60 -19.67
N MET A 277 -21.62 16.68 -20.45
CA MET A 277 -22.83 17.42 -20.83
C MET A 277 -23.65 16.51 -21.75
N PRO A 278 -24.89 16.13 -21.39
CA PRO A 278 -25.73 15.34 -22.27
C PRO A 278 -25.94 16.14 -23.56
N SER A 279 -25.49 15.59 -24.69
CA SER A 279 -25.76 16.18 -26.00
C SER A 279 -27.28 16.36 -26.13
N HIS A 280 -27.72 17.59 -26.35
CA HIS A 280 -29.12 17.97 -26.50
C HIS A 280 -29.78 17.15 -27.62
N ARG A 281 -30.45 16.04 -27.28
CA ARG A 281 -31.35 15.35 -28.18
C ARG A 281 -32.72 16.02 -28.07
N PRO A 282 -33.36 16.43 -29.19
CA PRO A 282 -34.72 16.95 -29.14
C PRO A 282 -35.65 15.87 -28.58
N PHE A 283 -36.40 16.20 -27.54
CA PHE A 283 -37.39 15.30 -26.94
C PHE A 283 -38.49 14.94 -27.95
N PRO A 284 -38.79 13.65 -28.20
CA PRO A 284 -40.05 13.26 -28.82
C PRO A 284 -41.21 13.52 -27.86
N ARG A 285 -42.35 13.97 -28.39
CA ARG A 285 -43.55 14.29 -27.62
C ARG A 285 -44.09 13.08 -26.84
N ASN A 286 -44.56 13.40 -25.63
CA ASN A 286 -45.32 12.59 -24.67
C ASN A 286 -46.14 11.43 -25.27
N ASP A 287 -45.88 10.23 -24.78
CA ASP A 287 -46.93 9.28 -24.45
C ASP A 287 -46.81 8.91 -22.96
N SER A 288 -47.90 9.16 -22.24
CA SER A 288 -48.03 9.05 -20.79
C SER A 288 -48.03 7.59 -20.33
N THR A 289 -46.94 7.17 -19.70
CA THR A 289 -46.92 6.06 -18.73
C THR A 289 -46.01 6.44 -17.56
N PRO A 290 -46.45 6.28 -16.30
CA PRO A 290 -45.61 6.61 -15.16
C PRO A 290 -44.57 5.50 -14.96
N TRP A 291 -43.32 5.78 -15.34
CA TRP A 291 -42.18 4.93 -15.00
C TRP A 291 -41.68 5.30 -13.60
N THR A 292 -41.86 4.40 -12.66
CA THR A 292 -41.24 4.46 -11.34
C THR A 292 -39.74 4.18 -11.51
N ILE A 293 -38.90 5.21 -11.40
CA ILE A 293 -37.45 5.02 -11.35
C ILE A 293 -37.14 4.37 -10.01
N THR A 294 -36.91 3.06 -10.02
CA THR A 294 -36.28 2.36 -8.90
C THR A 294 -34.79 2.59 -9.03
N VAL A 295 -34.29 3.62 -8.35
CA VAL A 295 -32.86 3.78 -8.12
C VAL A 295 -32.44 2.61 -7.21
N PRO A 296 -31.56 1.69 -7.64
CA PRO A 296 -31.03 0.71 -6.72
C PRO A 296 -30.31 1.45 -5.58
N PRO A 297 -30.51 1.07 -4.31
CA PRO A 297 -29.77 1.69 -3.23
C PRO A 297 -28.27 1.53 -3.50
N PRO A 298 -27.43 2.54 -3.22
CA PRO A 298 -25.99 2.33 -3.24
C PRO A 298 -25.69 1.11 -2.39
N SER A 299 -24.85 0.21 -2.89
CA SER A 299 -24.44 -0.99 -2.14
C SER A 299 -23.95 -0.51 -0.78
N ALA A 300 -24.68 -0.81 0.29
CA ALA A 300 -24.30 -0.40 1.63
C ALA A 300 -23.01 -1.13 2.00
N ARG A 301 -21.89 -0.43 1.84
CA ARG A 301 -20.57 -0.89 2.27
C ARG A 301 -20.53 -0.82 3.80
N PRO A 302 -19.81 -1.74 4.47
CA PRO A 302 -19.65 -1.66 5.91
C PRO A 302 -18.74 -0.48 6.26
N VAL A 303 -19.34 0.67 6.52
CA VAL A 303 -18.69 1.82 7.11
C VAL A 303 -18.39 1.48 8.57
N ILE A 304 -17.10 1.44 8.94
CA ILE A 304 -16.75 1.18 10.34
C ILE A 304 -16.93 2.49 11.11
N SER A 305 -17.95 2.53 11.95
CA SER A 305 -18.12 3.55 12.99
C SER A 305 -18.12 2.87 14.35
N GLY A 306 -17.04 3.09 15.11
CA GLY A 306 -16.95 2.68 16.51
C GLY A 306 -16.31 1.34 16.78
N CYS A 307 -15.99 1.14 18.06
CA CYS A 307 -15.40 -0.08 18.59
C CYS A 307 -16.50 -0.96 19.14
N ALA A 308 -16.96 -1.90 18.32
CA ALA A 308 -17.84 -2.95 18.82
C ALA A 308 -17.09 -3.76 19.88
N SER A 309 -17.68 -3.86 21.06
CA SER A 309 -17.27 -4.82 22.08
C SER A 309 -17.74 -6.20 21.65
N GLY A 310 -16.79 -7.07 21.29
CA GLY A 310 -17.06 -8.48 21.07
C GLY A 310 -16.57 -9.01 19.72
N PHE A 311 -15.32 -9.47 19.69
CA PHE A 311 -15.05 -10.73 19.00
C PHE A 311 -15.70 -11.85 19.81
N ASN A 312 -17.02 -12.01 19.66
CA ASN A 312 -17.59 -13.33 19.83
C ASN A 312 -17.43 -13.98 18.46
N ALA A 313 -16.54 -14.97 18.38
CA ALA A 313 -16.59 -15.94 17.31
C ALA A 313 -17.94 -16.65 17.42
N SER A 314 -18.97 -16.11 16.78
CA SER A 314 -20.20 -16.84 16.49
C SER A 314 -19.83 -17.85 15.41
N ALA A 315 -19.42 -19.03 15.88
CA ALA A 315 -19.46 -20.25 15.11
C ALA A 315 -20.92 -20.55 14.80
N ASP A 316 -21.38 -20.17 13.60
CA ASP A 316 -22.62 -20.64 12.97
C ASP A 316 -22.48 -20.32 11.46
N GLY A 317 -22.31 -21.24 10.52
CA GLY A 317 -22.19 -22.68 10.62
C GLY A 317 -21.36 -23.22 9.46
N ILE A 318 -20.28 -23.92 9.81
CA ILE A 318 -19.79 -25.04 9.00
C ILE A 318 -20.16 -26.26 9.82
N VAL A 319 -21.10 -27.05 9.31
CA VAL A 319 -21.42 -28.37 9.88
C VAL A 319 -20.20 -29.26 9.66
N VAL A 320 -19.33 -29.32 10.67
CA VAL A 320 -18.27 -30.34 10.74
C VAL A 320 -18.95 -31.63 11.17
N LYS A 321 -19.15 -32.56 10.24
CA LYS A 321 -19.52 -33.93 10.59
C LYS A 321 -18.36 -34.57 11.39
N PRO A 322 -18.64 -35.29 12.49
CA PRO A 322 -17.59 -35.95 13.25
C PRO A 322 -16.97 -37.07 12.39
N ALA A 323 -15.65 -37.04 12.27
CA ALA A 323 -14.88 -38.13 11.70
C ALA A 323 -14.84 -39.29 12.71
N HIS A 324 -15.81 -40.19 12.61
CA HIS A 324 -15.63 -41.58 13.02
C HIS A 324 -15.58 -42.44 11.76
N ASP A 325 -14.70 -43.45 11.80
CA ASP A 325 -14.39 -44.47 10.79
C ASP A 325 -13.40 -44.09 9.69
N LEU A 326 -12.12 -43.94 10.09
CA LEU A 326 -11.00 -44.27 9.22
C LEU A 326 -10.53 -45.70 9.53
N HIS A 327 -10.89 -46.61 8.62
CA HIS A 327 -10.28 -47.93 8.54
C HIS A 327 -8.76 -47.80 8.39
N THR A 328 -8.04 -48.41 9.32
CA THR A 328 -6.61 -48.68 9.25
C THR A 328 -6.29 -49.55 8.03
N VAL A 329 -5.56 -49.00 7.07
CA VAL A 329 -4.84 -49.78 6.06
C VAL A 329 -3.37 -49.82 6.47
N ALA A 330 -2.89 -51.01 6.85
CA ALA A 330 -1.50 -51.25 7.24
C ALA A 330 -0.59 -51.22 6.00
N ALA A 331 0.47 -50.41 6.06
CA ALA A 331 1.52 -50.39 5.04
C ALA A 331 2.35 -51.68 5.11
N THR A 332 2.47 -52.37 3.98
CA THR A 332 3.22 -53.63 3.85
C THR A 332 4.71 -53.38 3.57
N GLN A 333 5.54 -54.36 3.92
CA GLN A 333 7.02 -54.36 3.94
C GLN A 333 7.74 -54.10 2.59
N GLN A 334 7.03 -53.65 1.55
CA GLN A 334 7.57 -53.37 0.21
C GLN A 334 7.95 -51.88 0.01
N ASP A 335 7.44 -50.96 0.84
CA ASP A 335 7.62 -49.50 0.66
C ASP A 335 8.98 -48.96 1.16
N TRP A 336 9.76 -49.79 1.86
CA TRP A 336 11.07 -49.41 2.41
C TRP A 336 12.25 -49.58 1.44
N LEU A 337 12.05 -50.21 0.27
CA LEU A 337 13.11 -50.41 -0.72
C LEU A 337 13.33 -49.21 -1.67
N VAL A 338 12.33 -48.34 -1.83
CA VAL A 338 12.42 -47.17 -2.72
C VAL A 338 13.12 -45.98 -2.05
N VAL A 339 12.96 -45.84 -0.72
CA VAL A 339 13.61 -44.77 0.05
C VAL A 339 15.12 -45.02 0.22
N GLY A 340 15.53 -46.29 0.30
CA GLY A 340 16.96 -46.66 0.42
C GLY A 340 17.81 -46.39 -0.83
N ALA A 341 17.22 -46.49 -2.03
CA ALA A 341 17.94 -46.29 -3.30
C ALA A 341 18.27 -44.81 -3.58
N LEU A 342 17.45 -43.87 -3.12
CA LEU A 342 17.65 -42.43 -3.32
C LEU A 342 18.78 -41.86 -2.44
N VAL A 343 18.96 -42.39 -1.23
CA VAL A 343 20.01 -41.94 -0.30
C VAL A 343 21.41 -42.41 -0.76
N ALA A 344 21.52 -43.57 -1.39
CA ALA A 344 22.78 -44.08 -1.95
C ALA A 344 23.25 -43.29 -3.19
N GLY A 345 22.31 -42.83 -4.03
CA GLY A 345 22.62 -42.03 -5.22
C GLY A 345 23.21 -40.65 -4.91
N LEU A 346 22.75 -40.01 -3.83
CA LEU A 346 23.26 -38.71 -3.38
C LEU A 346 24.69 -38.77 -2.81
N TRP A 347 25.11 -39.91 -2.26
CA TRP A 347 26.48 -40.11 -1.78
C TRP A 347 27.50 -40.35 -2.91
N ALA A 348 27.09 -41.04 -3.99
CA ALA A 348 27.94 -41.29 -5.15
C ALA A 348 28.26 -40.00 -5.95
N LEU A 349 27.28 -39.09 -6.09
CA LEU A 349 27.45 -37.85 -6.84
C LEU A 349 28.38 -36.84 -6.14
N LYS A 350 28.42 -36.86 -4.80
CA LYS A 350 29.30 -36.00 -3.99
C LYS A 350 30.77 -36.46 -4.02
N ARG A 351 31.03 -37.77 -4.21
CA ARG A 351 32.38 -38.32 -4.39
C ARG A 351 32.95 -38.06 -5.80
N TRP A 352 32.12 -38.02 -6.83
CA TRP A 352 32.57 -37.78 -8.21
C TRP A 352 32.97 -36.32 -8.50
N THR A 353 32.28 -35.36 -7.88
CA THR A 353 32.56 -33.92 -8.04
C THR A 353 33.81 -33.46 -7.25
N GLY A 354 34.14 -34.14 -6.15
CA GLY A 354 35.34 -33.86 -5.35
C GLY A 354 36.67 -34.29 -6.01
N ALA A 355 36.65 -35.28 -6.90
CA ALA A 355 37.87 -35.81 -7.54
C ALA A 355 38.34 -34.99 -8.76
N ARG A 356 37.49 -34.16 -9.38
CA ARG A 356 37.88 -33.34 -10.55
C ARG A 356 38.47 -31.96 -10.21
N ARG A 357 38.48 -31.56 -8.94
CA ARG A 357 38.99 -30.22 -8.53
C ARG A 357 40.47 -30.20 -8.11
N LYS A 358 41.14 -31.36 -8.01
CA LYS A 358 42.54 -31.46 -7.57
C LYS A 358 43.59 -31.50 -8.71
N ASP A 359 43.19 -31.63 -9.96
CA ASP A 359 44.12 -31.76 -11.10
C ASP A 359 44.29 -30.50 -11.96
N ARG A 360 43.97 -29.29 -11.45
CA ARG A 360 44.03 -28.08 -12.29
C ARG A 360 44.66 -26.80 -11.73
N LEU A 361 45.35 -26.84 -10.60
CA LEU A 361 46.13 -25.68 -10.12
C LEU A 361 47.44 -26.12 -9.47
N GLY A 362 48.41 -26.48 -10.32
CA GLY A 362 49.83 -26.54 -9.95
C GLY A 362 50.61 -25.64 -10.91
N GLY A 363 51.22 -24.56 -10.39
CA GLY A 363 52.24 -23.81 -11.13
C GLY A 363 52.36 -22.33 -10.79
N ARG A 364 53.45 -21.99 -10.07
CA ARG A 364 54.14 -20.68 -9.92
C ARG A 364 53.39 -19.61 -9.10
N GLY A 365 53.98 -18.89 -8.15
CA GLY A 365 55.38 -18.70 -7.75
C GLY A 365 55.60 -17.20 -7.49
N GLU A 366 56.02 -16.84 -6.27
CA GLU A 366 56.68 -15.57 -5.83
C GLU A 366 55.85 -14.27 -6.00
N GLY A 367 55.70 -13.34 -5.06
CA GLY A 367 56.38 -13.00 -3.82
C GLY A 367 56.52 -11.47 -3.80
N PHE A 368 55.93 -10.74 -2.84
CA PHE A 368 56.47 -9.44 -2.38
C PHE A 368 55.79 -8.96 -1.08
N LYS A 369 56.62 -8.29 -0.26
CA LYS A 369 56.40 -7.86 1.13
C LYS A 369 55.67 -6.53 1.23
N ALA A 370 55.14 -6.33 2.45
CA ALA A 370 54.63 -5.10 3.02
C ALA A 370 55.65 -3.94 3.06
N ASP A 371 55.14 -2.73 2.88
CA ASP A 371 55.24 -1.59 3.81
C ASP A 371 53.92 -0.81 3.77
#